data_AF-A0A1I3EGM5-F1
#
_entry.id   AF-A0A1I3EGM5-F1
#
_cell.length_a   1.000
_cell.length_b   1.000
_cell.length_c   1.000
_cell.angle_alpha   90.00
_cell.angle_beta   90.00
_cell.angle_gamma   90.00
#
_symmetry.space_group_name_H-M   'P 1'
#
loop_
_entity.id
_entity.type
_entity.pdbx_description
1 polymer ?
#
loop_
_entity_poly.entity_id
_entity_poly.type
_entity_poly.pdbx_seq_one_letter_code
_entity_poly.pdbx_strand_id
1 'polypeptide(L)'
;MLLGCDSQKALAALFREADPDTDFDVARSYKWMQGRAAPRSAKLYEEWAALLDVGRPGSWLAACDLATFVATLEIRHGDAAAGLRASLGLPPDAAVSREPRAFLPGRFALYSMAQSPYYEDKLIRADLHLAPAAEAESGHLARVRESFAGVEAAWSGEIERNVQGLSGELRSESDAFGPVYLALVTPTLPASLLAGVTVGFVSLQPGAQRPYAARIAAVRVPPAAGETLSESNRYIDTDAEVAADLRALGLPVDRAPDFVPDLVRWLRRPVASDRPLSPATVTDLVSAADRIWLATL
;
A
#
# COMPACT_ATOMS: atom_id res chain seq x y z
N MET A 1 5.45 18.00 10.77
CA MET A 1 6.85 17.57 10.97
C MET A 1 6.80 16.23 11.69
N LEU A 2 7.31 15.17 11.07
CA LEU A 2 6.97 13.76 11.40
C LEU A 2 7.17 13.39 12.88
N LEU A 3 8.26 13.86 13.50
CA LEU A 3 8.61 13.53 14.88
C LEU A 3 8.27 14.64 15.89
N GLY A 4 7.59 15.71 15.46
CA GLY A 4 7.23 16.85 16.33
C GLY A 4 8.42 17.56 17.01
N CYS A 5 9.66 17.29 16.58
CA CYS A 5 10.86 17.85 17.19
C CYS A 5 11.22 19.21 16.60
N ASP A 6 11.34 20.21 17.46
CA ASP A 6 11.81 21.56 17.11
C ASP A 6 13.32 21.77 17.32
N SER A 7 13.98 20.81 17.98
CA SER A 7 15.38 20.94 18.38
C SER A 7 16.10 19.60 18.46
N GLN A 8 17.42 19.64 18.36
CA GLN A 8 18.30 18.47 18.46
C GLN A 8 18.26 17.83 19.86
N LYS A 9 17.98 18.64 20.89
CA LYS A 9 17.79 18.15 22.26
C LYS A 9 16.47 17.41 22.41
N ALA A 10 15.40 17.90 21.77
CA ALA A 10 14.12 17.18 21.71
C ALA A 10 14.29 15.84 20.97
N LEU A 11 15.00 15.84 19.84
CA LEU A 11 15.31 14.61 19.11
C LEU A 11 16.13 13.62 19.98
N ALA A 12 17.17 14.09 20.65
CA ALA A 12 17.95 13.24 21.57
C ALA A 12 17.16 12.75 22.79
N ALA A 13 16.09 13.45 23.18
CA ALA A 13 15.19 12.99 24.22
C ALA A 13 14.34 11.82 23.69
N LEU A 14 13.79 11.93 22.47
CA LEU A 14 13.06 10.83 21.83
C LEU A 14 13.90 9.56 21.69
N PHE A 15 15.16 9.69 21.26
CA PHE A 15 16.07 8.54 21.17
C PHE A 15 16.27 7.86 22.53
N ARG A 16 16.49 8.64 23.60
CA ARG A 16 16.69 8.11 24.96
C ARG A 16 15.40 7.55 25.59
N GLU A 17 14.25 8.09 25.20
CA GLU A 17 12.94 7.58 25.62
C GLU A 17 12.67 6.22 24.97
N ALA A 18 13.02 6.05 23.70
CA ALA A 18 12.90 4.78 22.99
C ALA A 18 13.93 3.73 23.43
N ASP A 19 15.20 4.14 23.61
CA ASP A 19 16.28 3.30 24.11
C ASP A 19 17.22 4.10 25.05
N PRO A 20 17.19 3.86 26.37
CA PRO A 20 18.09 4.51 27.31
C PRO A 20 19.58 4.31 27.01
N ASP A 21 19.94 3.23 26.32
CA ASP A 21 21.31 2.88 25.92
C ASP A 21 21.63 3.30 24.47
N THR A 22 20.89 4.27 23.92
CA THR A 22 21.08 4.77 22.55
C THR A 22 22.50 5.28 22.27
N ASP A 23 22.98 5.01 21.05
CA ASP A 23 24.23 5.58 20.52
C ASP A 23 24.06 7.04 20.04
N PHE A 24 22.84 7.59 20.11
CA PHE A 24 22.53 8.95 19.69
C PHE A 24 23.17 9.96 20.63
N ASP A 25 24.16 10.69 20.09
CA ASP A 25 24.83 11.77 20.80
C ASP A 25 24.57 13.12 20.12
N VAL A 26 24.15 14.12 20.90
CA VAL A 26 23.82 15.46 20.41
C VAL A 26 25.02 16.10 19.69
N ALA A 27 26.23 15.98 20.25
CA ALA A 27 27.41 16.61 19.66
C ALA A 27 27.79 16.01 18.30
N ARG A 28 27.67 14.68 18.15
CA ARG A 28 27.86 13.99 16.87
C ARG A 28 26.74 14.28 15.88
N SER A 29 25.50 14.37 16.35
CA SER A 29 24.32 14.61 15.52
C SER A 29 24.40 15.90 14.70
N TYR A 30 25.12 16.90 15.20
CA TYR A 30 25.37 18.15 14.48
C TYR A 30 26.03 17.93 13.12
N LYS A 31 26.99 17.01 13.03
CA LYS A 31 27.67 16.70 11.76
C LYS A 31 26.76 15.89 10.82
N TRP A 32 25.89 15.05 11.37
CA TRP A 32 24.94 14.26 10.59
C TRP A 32 23.87 15.13 9.95
N MET A 33 23.24 16.03 10.71
CA MET A 33 22.22 16.95 10.19
C MET A 33 22.77 17.94 9.15
N GLN A 34 24.07 18.23 9.18
CA GLN A 34 24.74 19.05 8.18
C GLN A 34 25.21 18.27 6.95
N GLY A 35 24.99 16.95 6.89
CA GLY A 35 25.50 16.09 5.81
C GLY A 35 27.03 15.97 5.77
N ARG A 36 27.73 16.36 6.85
CA ARG A 36 29.20 16.33 6.93
C ARG A 36 29.76 14.97 7.32
N ALA A 37 28.92 14.10 7.88
CA ALA A 37 29.25 12.72 8.24
C ALA A 37 27.98 11.87 8.27
N ALA A 38 28.12 10.56 8.17
CA ALA A 38 27.06 9.60 8.43
C ALA A 38 27.30 8.88 9.78
N PRO A 39 26.24 8.44 10.48
CA PRO A 39 26.38 7.48 11.56
C PRO A 39 27.14 6.22 11.12
N ARG A 40 28.04 5.73 11.99
CA ARG A 40 28.75 4.46 11.77
C ARG A 40 28.15 3.29 12.54
N SER A 41 27.32 3.59 13.56
CA SER A 41 26.67 2.56 14.37
C SER A 41 25.48 2.01 13.59
N ALA A 42 25.47 0.69 13.34
CA ALA A 42 24.32 0.01 12.78
C ALA A 42 23.11 0.11 13.73
N LYS A 43 23.36 0.06 15.04
CA LYS A 43 22.33 0.24 16.08
C LYS A 43 21.58 1.54 15.89
N LEU A 44 22.29 2.64 15.61
CA LEU A 44 21.64 3.94 15.44
C LEU A 44 20.69 3.98 14.24
N TYR A 45 20.98 3.23 13.17
CA TYR A 45 20.04 3.13 12.05
C TYR A 45 18.80 2.31 12.42
N GLU A 46 18.93 1.26 13.24
CA GLU A 46 17.78 0.51 13.75
C GLU A 46 16.91 1.38 14.67
N GLU A 47 17.54 2.15 15.56
CA GLU A 47 16.84 3.11 16.42
C GLU A 47 16.10 4.18 15.59
N TRP A 48 16.72 4.70 14.53
CA TRP A 48 16.05 5.61 13.59
C TRP A 48 14.88 4.94 12.89
N ALA A 49 15.05 3.72 12.40
CA ALA A 49 14.00 2.97 11.71
C ALA A 49 12.79 2.74 12.62
N ALA A 50 13.04 2.40 13.88
CA ALA A 50 12.00 2.26 14.90
C ALA A 50 11.34 3.59 15.25
N LEU A 51 12.11 4.66 15.49
CA LEU A 51 11.59 5.95 15.89
C LEU A 51 10.76 6.63 14.79
N LEU A 52 11.18 6.50 13.54
CA LEU A 52 10.43 6.98 12.38
C LEU A 52 9.33 6.01 11.94
N ASP A 53 9.25 4.83 12.57
CA ASP A 53 8.32 3.76 12.24
C ASP A 53 8.30 3.45 10.73
N VAL A 54 9.48 3.36 10.11
CA VAL A 54 9.61 3.26 8.64
C VAL A 54 9.09 1.93 8.06
N GLY A 55 8.80 0.95 8.92
CA GLY A 55 8.36 -0.38 8.50
C GLY A 55 9.44 -1.21 7.80
N ARG A 56 10.72 -0.80 7.88
CA ARG A 56 11.89 -1.43 7.25
C ARG A 56 13.07 -1.47 8.25
N PRO A 57 14.03 -2.40 8.13
CA PRO A 57 15.17 -2.49 9.04
C PRO A 57 16.13 -1.29 8.90
N GLY A 58 16.92 -1.02 9.93
CA GLY A 58 17.94 0.05 9.90
C GLY A 58 18.99 -0.13 8.81
N SER A 59 19.31 -1.37 8.44
CA SER A 59 20.19 -1.66 7.30
C SER A 59 19.68 -1.09 5.98
N TRP A 60 18.36 -1.04 5.77
CA TRP A 60 17.75 -0.37 4.62
C TRP A 60 17.98 1.14 4.70
N LEU A 61 17.73 1.74 5.87
CA LEU A 61 17.90 3.19 6.06
C LEU A 61 19.34 3.66 5.79
N ALA A 62 20.32 2.81 6.11
CA ALA A 62 21.73 3.08 5.83
C ALA A 62 22.09 3.06 4.33
N ALA A 63 21.31 2.36 3.50
CA ALA A 63 21.58 2.14 2.08
C ALA A 63 20.60 2.87 1.14
N CYS A 64 19.44 3.32 1.62
CA CYS A 64 18.40 3.92 0.81
C CYS A 64 18.81 5.32 0.29
N ASP A 65 18.41 5.63 -0.94
CA ASP A 65 18.49 7.00 -1.44
C ASP A 65 17.38 7.88 -0.85
N LEU A 66 17.55 9.21 -0.97
CA LEU A 66 16.62 10.18 -0.39
C LEU A 66 15.21 10.10 -1.01
N ALA A 67 15.09 9.80 -2.30
CA ALA A 67 13.79 9.75 -2.98
C ALA A 67 12.99 8.53 -2.52
N THR A 68 13.63 7.37 -2.43
CA THR A 68 13.09 6.13 -1.89
C THR A 68 12.73 6.29 -0.41
N PHE A 69 13.58 6.94 0.39
CA PHE A 69 13.30 7.23 1.80
C PHE A 69 12.02 8.07 1.97
N VAL A 70 11.92 9.18 1.22
CA VAL A 70 10.74 10.06 1.29
C VAL A 70 9.49 9.34 0.80
N ALA A 71 9.56 8.58 -0.29
CA ALA A 71 8.42 7.80 -0.77
C ALA A 71 7.94 6.78 0.27
N THR A 72 8.85 6.08 0.95
CA THR A 72 8.53 5.16 2.04
C THR A 72 7.81 5.88 3.18
N LEU A 73 8.30 7.05 3.60
CA LEU A 73 7.65 7.83 4.65
C LEU A 73 6.29 8.38 4.24
N GLU A 74 6.15 8.89 3.01
CA GLU A 74 4.85 9.36 2.48
C GLU A 74 3.83 8.23 2.42
N ILE A 75 4.28 7.02 2.07
CA ILE A 75 3.43 5.83 2.10
C ILE A 75 3.06 5.51 3.54
N ARG A 76 4.05 5.31 4.42
CA ARG A 76 3.84 4.86 5.80
C ARG A 76 3.00 5.83 6.63
N HIS A 77 3.17 7.14 6.44
CA HIS A 77 2.60 8.17 7.31
C HIS A 77 1.50 9.01 6.66
N GLY A 78 1.29 8.89 5.34
CA GLY A 78 0.26 9.63 4.60
C GLY A 78 0.30 11.13 4.86
N ASP A 79 -0.83 11.67 5.32
CA ASP A 79 -1.02 13.09 5.56
C ASP A 79 -0.02 13.68 6.55
N ALA A 80 0.49 12.89 7.51
CA ALA A 80 1.52 13.36 8.45
C ALA A 80 2.89 13.61 7.78
N ALA A 81 3.14 12.96 6.65
CA ALA A 81 4.29 13.18 5.77
C ALA A 81 3.96 14.05 4.55
N ALA A 82 2.74 14.58 4.44
CA ALA A 82 2.36 15.45 3.34
C ALA A 82 3.30 16.66 3.26
N GLY A 83 3.80 16.95 2.05
CA GLY A 83 4.71 18.06 1.80
C GLY A 83 6.18 17.80 2.18
N LEU A 84 6.53 16.61 2.70
CA LEU A 84 7.92 16.25 2.99
C LEU A 84 8.80 16.38 1.74
N ARG A 85 8.36 15.81 0.62
CA ARG A 85 9.04 15.88 -0.67
C ARG A 85 9.27 17.32 -1.13
N ALA A 86 8.23 18.17 -1.05
CA ALA A 86 8.32 19.58 -1.42
C ALA A 86 9.32 20.34 -0.51
N SER A 87 9.33 20.06 0.79
CA SER A 87 10.26 20.70 1.74
C SER A 87 11.73 20.36 1.48
N LEU A 88 11.99 19.20 0.88
CA LEU A 88 13.32 18.73 0.50
C LEU A 88 13.72 19.14 -0.93
N GLY A 89 12.87 19.90 -1.63
CA GLY A 89 13.11 20.30 -3.02
C GLY A 89 13.15 19.13 -4.00
N LEU A 90 12.61 17.98 -3.61
CA LEU A 90 12.47 16.83 -4.50
C LEU A 90 11.34 17.11 -5.49
N PRO A 91 11.49 16.74 -6.77
CA PRO A 91 10.43 16.93 -7.75
C PRO A 91 9.14 16.19 -7.29
N PRO A 92 7.95 16.78 -7.48
CA PRO A 92 6.68 16.08 -7.22
C PRO A 92 6.70 14.81 -8.04
N ASP A 93 6.27 13.67 -7.44
CA ASP A 93 6.45 12.30 -7.96
C ASP A 93 6.62 12.30 -9.48
N ALA A 94 7.87 12.51 -9.91
CA ALA A 94 8.15 12.58 -11.32
C ALA A 94 8.11 11.13 -11.66
N ALA A 95 6.96 10.67 -12.16
CA ALA A 95 6.72 9.33 -12.68
C ALA A 95 8.05 8.86 -13.20
N VAL A 96 8.74 8.02 -12.39
CA VAL A 96 10.15 7.77 -12.60
C VAL A 96 10.20 7.16 -13.98
N SER A 97 10.59 7.97 -14.96
CA SER A 97 10.59 7.63 -16.37
C SER A 97 11.82 6.77 -16.57
N ARG A 98 11.71 5.55 -16.03
CA ARG A 98 12.48 4.38 -16.39
C ARG A 98 11.45 3.36 -16.87
N GLU A 99 11.08 3.46 -18.13
CA GLU A 99 10.61 2.30 -18.87
C GLU A 99 11.73 1.78 -19.77
N PRO A 100 11.89 0.46 -20.03
CA PRO A 100 11.11 -0.69 -19.53
C PRO A 100 11.94 -1.80 -18.85
N ARG A 101 11.47 -2.29 -17.69
CA ARG A 101 11.66 -3.70 -17.25
C ARG A 101 10.53 -4.33 -16.38
N ALA A 102 9.28 -3.90 -16.23
CA ALA A 102 8.50 -2.71 -16.59
C ALA A 102 7.12 -2.83 -15.87
N PHE A 103 7.13 -2.75 -14.53
CA PHE A 103 6.05 -2.37 -13.57
C PHE A 103 5.62 -3.33 -12.45
N LEU A 104 5.79 -2.88 -11.19
CA LEU A 104 4.88 -3.20 -10.08
C LEU A 104 4.68 -2.15 -8.96
N PRO A 105 5.55 -1.18 -8.67
CA PRO A 105 5.12 -0.03 -7.85
C PRO A 105 3.95 0.72 -8.50
N GLY A 106 3.05 1.30 -7.70
CA GLY A 106 1.92 2.07 -8.21
C GLY A 106 0.68 2.04 -7.32
N ARG A 107 -0.40 2.69 -7.80
CA ARG A 107 -1.68 2.79 -7.11
C ARG A 107 -2.73 1.91 -7.78
N PHE A 108 -3.58 1.31 -6.95
CA PHE A 108 -4.58 0.35 -7.38
C PHE A 108 -5.92 0.61 -6.66
N ALA A 109 -7.02 0.53 -7.39
CA ALA A 109 -8.35 0.42 -6.82
C ALA A 109 -8.59 -1.03 -6.40
N LEU A 110 -8.60 -1.28 -5.09
CA LEU A 110 -8.74 -2.60 -4.49
C LEU A 110 -10.21 -2.88 -4.18
N TYR A 111 -10.78 -3.85 -4.88
CA TYR A 111 -12.16 -4.29 -4.67
C TYR A 111 -12.20 -5.60 -3.89
N SER A 112 -13.16 -5.72 -2.98
CA SER A 112 -13.46 -6.96 -2.25
C SER A 112 -14.94 -7.03 -1.88
N MET A 113 -15.41 -8.18 -1.40
CA MET A 113 -16.73 -8.27 -0.76
C MET A 113 -16.69 -7.55 0.59
N ALA A 114 -17.74 -6.79 0.89
CA ALA A 114 -17.89 -6.16 2.18
C ALA A 114 -17.88 -7.21 3.31
N GLN A 115 -17.00 -7.00 4.28
CA GLN A 115 -16.79 -7.92 5.40
C GLN A 115 -17.84 -7.78 6.51
N SER A 116 -18.51 -6.63 6.59
CA SER A 116 -19.47 -6.34 7.66
C SER A 116 -20.84 -6.93 7.36
N PRO A 117 -21.51 -7.59 8.33
CA PRO A 117 -22.88 -8.07 8.16
C PRO A 117 -23.90 -6.98 7.81
N TYR A 118 -23.61 -5.71 8.14
CA TYR A 118 -24.49 -4.58 7.80
C TYR A 118 -24.49 -4.22 6.32
N TYR A 119 -23.46 -4.67 5.59
CA TYR A 119 -23.23 -4.37 4.19
C TYR A 119 -23.14 -5.67 3.39
N GLU A 120 -23.87 -6.70 3.80
CA GLU A 120 -23.91 -8.00 3.12
C GLU A 120 -24.24 -7.83 1.63
N ASP A 121 -23.65 -8.68 0.80
CA ASP A 121 -23.72 -8.68 -0.67
C ASP A 121 -23.16 -7.45 -1.41
N LYS A 122 -22.73 -6.42 -0.68
CA LYS A 122 -22.08 -5.25 -1.25
C LYS A 122 -20.61 -5.50 -1.52
N LEU A 123 -20.07 -4.76 -2.47
CA LEU A 123 -18.63 -4.63 -2.63
C LEU A 123 -18.13 -3.47 -1.78
N ILE A 124 -16.86 -3.50 -1.40
CA ILE A 124 -16.17 -2.37 -0.83
C ILE A 124 -14.93 -2.09 -1.67
N ARG A 125 -14.66 -0.80 -1.89
CA ARG A 125 -13.46 -0.36 -2.58
C ARG A 125 -12.56 0.40 -1.63
N ALA A 126 -11.32 -0.08 -1.60
CA ALA A 126 -10.16 0.49 -0.92
C ALA A 126 -9.15 1.01 -1.95
N ASP A 127 -8.17 1.79 -1.48
CA ASP A 127 -6.97 2.08 -2.25
C ASP A 127 -5.80 1.24 -1.76
N LEU A 128 -5.02 0.71 -2.71
CA LEU A 128 -3.77 0.01 -2.45
C LEU A 128 -2.65 0.77 -3.13
N HIS A 129 -1.62 1.13 -2.36
CA HIS A 129 -0.41 1.75 -2.84
C HIS A 129 0.79 0.83 -2.60
N LEU A 130 1.53 0.51 -3.67
CA LEU A 130 2.78 -0.22 -3.62
C LEU A 130 3.97 0.71 -3.89
N ALA A 131 4.86 0.84 -2.93
CA ALA A 131 6.07 1.64 -3.02
C ALA A 131 7.07 1.05 -4.03
N PRO A 132 7.92 1.89 -4.64
CA PRO A 132 9.19 1.43 -5.18
C PRO A 132 10.00 0.70 -4.10
N ALA A 133 10.51 -0.48 -4.46
CA ALA A 133 11.51 -1.18 -3.66
C ALA A 133 12.90 -0.71 -4.09
N ALA A 134 13.86 -0.65 -3.16
CA ALA A 134 15.25 -0.40 -3.54
C ALA A 134 15.80 -1.58 -4.35
N GLU A 135 16.83 -1.38 -5.20
CA GLU A 135 17.39 -2.43 -6.08
C GLU A 135 17.85 -3.70 -5.34
N ALA A 136 18.12 -3.61 -4.04
CA ALA A 136 18.57 -4.71 -3.18
C ALA A 136 17.43 -5.41 -2.39
N GLU A 137 16.18 -4.95 -2.49
CA GLU A 137 15.07 -5.46 -1.68
C GLU A 137 14.20 -6.48 -2.43
N SER A 138 13.69 -7.47 -1.69
CA SER A 138 12.75 -8.48 -2.20
C SER A 138 11.27 -8.09 -2.09
N GLY A 139 10.96 -6.98 -1.40
CA GLY A 139 9.60 -6.60 -1.03
C GLY A 139 9.25 -5.13 -1.25
N HIS A 140 7.96 -4.89 -1.46
CA HIS A 140 7.37 -3.57 -1.64
C HIS A 140 6.64 -3.17 -0.36
N LEU A 141 6.89 -1.97 0.16
CA LEU A 141 6.03 -1.40 1.19
C LEU A 141 4.65 -1.16 0.57
N ALA A 142 3.64 -1.78 1.15
CA ALA A 142 2.26 -1.65 0.75
C ALA A 142 1.49 -0.85 1.79
N ARG A 143 0.52 -0.06 1.33
CA ARG A 143 -0.49 0.55 2.18
C ARG A 143 -1.87 0.36 1.58
N VAL A 144 -2.80 -0.07 2.41
CA VAL A 144 -4.22 -0.18 2.07
C VAL A 144 -4.97 0.84 2.91
N ARG A 145 -5.85 1.64 2.30
CA ARG A 145 -6.82 2.46 3.04
C ARG A 145 -8.23 2.12 2.60
N GLU A 146 -9.13 2.05 3.56
CA GLU A 146 -10.53 1.69 3.36
C GLU A 146 -11.44 2.57 4.21
N SER A 147 -12.62 2.89 3.70
CA SER A 147 -13.62 3.70 4.40
C SER A 147 -14.82 2.86 4.81
N PHE A 148 -15.02 2.69 6.11
CA PHE A 148 -16.12 1.93 6.71
C PHE A 148 -17.16 2.86 7.32
N ALA A 149 -18.24 3.15 6.59
CA ALA A 149 -19.37 3.91 7.14
C ALA A 149 -18.97 5.25 7.82
N GLY A 150 -17.97 5.94 7.25
CA GLY A 150 -17.41 7.19 7.79
C GLY A 150 -16.20 7.03 8.70
N VAL A 151 -15.73 5.80 8.93
CA VAL A 151 -14.47 5.52 9.66
C VAL A 151 -13.39 5.13 8.65
N GLU A 152 -12.29 5.88 8.64
CA GLU A 152 -11.11 5.55 7.82
C GLU A 152 -10.24 4.53 8.55
N ALA A 153 -9.84 3.48 7.84
CA ALA A 153 -8.88 2.49 8.28
C ALA A 153 -7.69 2.47 7.32
N ALA A 154 -6.49 2.31 7.87
CA ALA A 154 -5.27 2.20 7.08
C ALA A 154 -4.40 1.09 7.65
N TRP A 155 -3.81 0.29 6.75
CA TRP A 155 -2.85 -0.75 7.09
C TRP A 155 -1.62 -0.61 6.22
N SER A 156 -0.44 -0.81 6.80
CA SER A 156 0.80 -0.87 6.04
C SER A 156 1.72 -1.99 6.51
N GLY A 157 2.55 -2.46 5.58
CA GLY A 157 3.43 -3.59 5.77
C GLY A 157 4.12 -3.99 4.47
N GLU A 158 5.09 -4.88 4.56
CA GLU A 158 5.85 -5.33 3.39
C GLU A 158 5.14 -6.48 2.67
N ILE A 159 5.04 -6.38 1.34
CA ILE A 159 4.59 -7.45 0.46
C ILE A 159 5.77 -7.95 -0.34
N GLU A 160 6.14 -9.20 -0.12
CA GLU A 160 7.31 -9.82 -0.73
C GLU A 160 6.92 -10.70 -1.92
N ARG A 161 7.80 -10.72 -2.94
CA ARG A 161 7.71 -11.70 -4.02
C ARG A 161 8.32 -13.02 -3.56
N ASN A 162 7.53 -14.09 -3.63
CA ASN A 162 7.98 -15.46 -3.40
C ASN A 162 7.73 -16.33 -4.64
N VAL A 163 8.07 -17.62 -4.56
CA VAL A 163 7.94 -18.58 -5.67
C VAL A 163 6.48 -18.76 -6.11
N GLN A 164 5.52 -18.48 -5.23
CA GLN A 164 4.08 -18.73 -5.44
C GLN A 164 3.28 -17.46 -5.77
N GLY A 165 3.83 -16.27 -5.52
CA GLY A 165 3.04 -15.04 -5.60
C GLY A 165 3.68 -13.82 -4.96
N LEU A 166 2.83 -12.86 -4.62
CA LEU A 166 3.14 -11.72 -3.75
C LEU A 166 2.33 -11.88 -2.46
N SER A 167 2.96 -11.74 -1.30
CA SER A 167 2.23 -11.84 -0.03
C SER A 167 2.86 -11.05 1.10
N GLY A 168 2.04 -10.64 2.07
CA GLY A 168 2.50 -9.90 3.25
C GLY A 168 1.39 -9.66 4.27
N GLU A 169 1.79 -9.48 5.53
CA GLU A 169 0.92 -8.98 6.59
C GLU A 169 1.01 -7.44 6.64
N LEU A 170 -0.14 -6.79 6.59
CA LEU A 170 -0.29 -5.35 6.77
C LEU A 170 -0.86 -5.09 8.17
N ARG A 171 -0.17 -4.27 8.95
CA ARG A 171 -0.58 -3.92 10.30
C ARG A 171 -1.35 -2.61 10.27
N SER A 172 -2.37 -2.53 11.12
CA SER A 172 -3.16 -1.31 11.23
C SER A 172 -2.28 -0.16 11.71
N GLU A 173 -2.45 1.00 11.09
CA GLU A 173 -1.81 2.26 11.48
C GLU A 173 -2.46 2.89 12.71
N SER A 174 -3.59 2.32 13.14
CA SER A 174 -4.26 2.62 14.40
C SER A 174 -4.48 1.35 15.22
N ASP A 175 -4.58 1.43 16.54
CA ASP A 175 -4.92 0.27 17.36
C ASP A 175 -6.40 -0.15 17.27
N ALA A 176 -7.18 0.46 16.36
CA ALA A 176 -8.62 0.22 16.22
C ALA A 176 -8.95 -1.02 15.36
N PHE A 177 -8.02 -1.48 14.52
CA PHE A 177 -8.25 -2.58 13.60
C PHE A 177 -7.19 -3.67 13.73
N GLY A 178 -7.61 -4.93 13.55
CA GLY A 178 -6.69 -6.05 13.44
C GLY A 178 -5.85 -6.00 12.16
N PRO A 179 -4.78 -6.81 12.06
CA PRO A 179 -3.97 -6.90 10.85
C PRO A 179 -4.76 -7.54 9.70
N VAL A 180 -4.30 -7.27 8.48
CA VAL A 180 -4.83 -7.85 7.24
C VAL A 180 -3.68 -8.51 6.49
N TYR A 181 -3.88 -9.74 6.02
CA TYR A 181 -2.92 -10.47 5.21
C TYR A 181 -3.36 -10.51 3.75
N LEU A 182 -2.45 -10.19 2.83
CA LEU A 182 -2.69 -10.27 1.39
C LEU A 182 -1.92 -11.46 0.80
N ALA A 183 -2.61 -12.28 0.02
CA ALA A 183 -2.04 -13.35 -0.79
C ALA A 183 -2.46 -13.19 -2.24
N LEU A 184 -1.53 -12.72 -3.08
CA LEU A 184 -1.78 -12.37 -4.47
C LEU A 184 -1.11 -13.38 -5.40
N VAL A 185 -1.82 -13.73 -6.48
CA VAL A 185 -1.26 -14.53 -7.58
C VAL A 185 -0.08 -13.77 -8.18
N THR A 186 0.97 -14.49 -8.59
CA THR A 186 2.14 -13.86 -9.22
C THR A 186 1.69 -12.99 -10.40
N PRO A 187 1.89 -11.66 -10.32
CA PRO A 187 1.40 -10.77 -11.37
C PRO A 187 2.31 -10.86 -12.60
N THR A 188 1.70 -10.86 -13.77
CA THR A 188 2.39 -10.65 -15.04
C THR A 188 2.54 -9.15 -15.26
N LEU A 189 3.73 -8.72 -15.71
CA LEU A 189 3.95 -7.32 -16.10
C LEU A 189 2.97 -6.94 -17.23
N PRO A 190 2.37 -5.74 -17.22
CA PRO A 190 2.68 -4.56 -16.38
C PRO A 190 2.02 -4.53 -14.99
N ALA A 191 1.38 -5.63 -14.56
CA ALA A 191 0.57 -5.69 -13.36
C ALA A 191 -0.52 -4.62 -13.35
N SER A 192 -1.34 -4.62 -14.40
CA SER A 192 -2.57 -3.85 -14.51
C SER A 192 -3.66 -4.33 -13.54
N LEU A 193 -3.53 -5.57 -13.06
CA LEU A 193 -4.43 -6.21 -12.11
C LEU A 193 -3.65 -7.10 -11.15
N LEU A 194 -3.92 -6.96 -9.85
CA LEU A 194 -3.47 -7.87 -8.80
C LEU A 194 -4.69 -8.64 -8.27
N ALA A 195 -4.73 -9.96 -8.48
CA ALA A 195 -5.81 -10.80 -8.01
C ALA A 195 -5.34 -11.72 -6.89
N GLY A 196 -6.20 -11.96 -5.90
CA GLY A 196 -5.81 -12.80 -4.77
C GLY A 196 -6.88 -12.94 -3.70
N VAL A 197 -6.43 -13.16 -2.48
CA VAL A 197 -7.25 -13.28 -1.28
C VAL A 197 -6.71 -12.33 -0.20
N THR A 198 -7.63 -11.71 0.53
CA THR A 198 -7.36 -11.02 1.79
C THR A 198 -7.87 -11.88 2.95
N VAL A 199 -7.16 -11.87 4.07
CA VAL A 199 -7.55 -12.53 5.32
C VAL A 199 -7.39 -11.54 6.46
N GLY A 200 -8.36 -11.45 7.35
CA GLY A 200 -8.30 -10.53 8.48
C GLY A 200 -9.46 -10.72 9.45
N PHE A 201 -9.84 -9.66 10.13
CA PHE A 201 -10.97 -9.61 11.05
C PHE A 201 -12.02 -8.61 10.60
N VAL A 202 -13.30 -8.95 10.77
CA VAL A 202 -14.41 -8.07 10.41
C VAL A 202 -14.38 -6.78 11.23
N SER A 203 -14.20 -5.62 10.58
CA SER A 203 -14.01 -4.32 11.25
C SER A 203 -15.30 -3.67 11.78
N LEU A 204 -16.48 -4.09 11.31
CA LEU A 204 -17.79 -3.59 11.77
C LEU A 204 -18.73 -4.74 12.10
N GLN A 205 -18.65 -5.25 13.33
CA GLN A 205 -19.50 -6.35 13.82
C GLN A 205 -19.87 -6.14 15.30
N PRO A 206 -21.13 -6.37 15.70
CA PRO A 206 -21.51 -6.44 17.11
C PRO A 206 -20.85 -7.62 17.84
N GLY A 207 -20.23 -7.34 18.98
CA GLY A 207 -19.58 -8.35 19.82
C GLY A 207 -18.13 -8.62 19.41
N ALA A 208 -17.77 -9.89 19.24
CA ALA A 208 -16.41 -10.28 18.89
C ALA A 208 -16.17 -10.20 17.36
N GLN A 209 -15.09 -9.55 16.96
CA GLN A 209 -14.62 -9.55 15.58
C GLN A 209 -14.30 -10.98 15.14
N ARG A 210 -14.92 -11.44 14.06
CA ARG A 210 -14.68 -12.79 13.52
C ARG A 210 -13.62 -12.74 12.42
N PRO A 211 -12.83 -13.82 12.26
CA PRO A 211 -11.95 -13.93 11.11
C PRO A 211 -12.78 -14.01 9.82
N TYR A 212 -12.27 -13.41 8.75
CA TYR A 212 -12.83 -13.50 7.41
C TYR A 212 -11.75 -13.75 6.37
N ALA A 213 -12.16 -14.26 5.21
CA ALA A 213 -11.34 -14.33 4.02
C ALA A 213 -12.20 -13.95 2.81
N ALA A 214 -11.69 -13.08 1.95
CA ALA A 214 -12.40 -12.61 0.76
C ALA A 214 -11.47 -12.58 -0.45
N ARG A 215 -12.04 -12.76 -1.64
CA ARG A 215 -11.31 -12.50 -2.87
C ARG A 215 -11.12 -11.01 -3.04
N ILE A 216 -9.97 -10.67 -3.60
CA ILE A 216 -9.63 -9.29 -3.92
C ILE A 216 -9.18 -9.16 -5.37
N ALA A 217 -9.37 -7.96 -5.90
CA ALA A 217 -8.86 -7.56 -7.19
C ALA A 217 -8.44 -6.09 -7.12
N ALA A 218 -7.15 -5.81 -7.28
CA ALA A 218 -6.58 -4.47 -7.30
C ALA A 218 -6.30 -4.06 -8.75
N VAL A 219 -7.11 -3.14 -9.29
CA VAL A 219 -6.97 -2.63 -10.66
C VAL A 219 -6.05 -1.42 -10.65
N ARG A 220 -4.96 -1.44 -11.41
CA ARG A 220 -4.01 -0.32 -11.51
C ARG A 220 -4.71 0.91 -12.08
N VAL A 221 -4.49 2.07 -11.48
CA VAL A 221 -5.06 3.35 -11.93
C VAL A 221 -3.98 4.31 -12.43
N PRO A 222 -4.34 5.28 -13.31
CA PRO A 222 -3.39 6.26 -13.81
C PRO A 222 -2.84 7.12 -12.67
N PRO A 223 -1.57 7.60 -12.73
CA PRO A 223 -1.01 8.45 -11.69
C PRO A 223 -1.87 9.67 -11.37
N ALA A 224 -2.53 10.24 -12.38
CA ALA A 224 -3.43 11.39 -12.24
C ALA A 224 -4.67 11.12 -11.37
N ALA A 225 -5.08 9.85 -11.21
CA ALA A 225 -6.21 9.48 -10.37
C ALA A 225 -5.84 9.35 -8.88
N GLY A 226 -4.59 9.62 -8.48
CA GLY A 226 -4.08 9.31 -7.16
C GLY A 226 -4.85 9.93 -5.99
N GLU A 227 -5.17 11.23 -6.05
CA GLU A 227 -5.93 11.92 -4.98
C GLU A 227 -7.38 11.45 -4.95
N THR A 228 -8.04 11.44 -6.12
CA THR A 228 -9.42 10.96 -6.27
C THR A 228 -9.58 9.53 -5.78
N LEU A 229 -8.57 8.68 -5.98
CA LEU A 229 -8.60 7.29 -5.53
C LEU A 229 -8.84 7.23 -4.02
N SER A 230 -7.98 7.80 -3.17
CA SER A 230 -8.18 7.68 -1.71
C SER A 230 -9.45 8.39 -1.21
N GLU A 231 -9.80 9.56 -1.77
CA GLU A 231 -10.94 10.35 -1.31
C GLU A 231 -12.31 9.72 -1.62
N SER A 232 -12.37 8.85 -2.63
CA SER A 232 -13.64 8.28 -3.09
C SER A 232 -13.92 6.85 -2.59
N ASN A 233 -13.11 6.34 -1.65
CA ASN A 233 -13.28 5.01 -1.02
C ASN A 233 -14.71 4.87 -0.47
N ARG A 234 -15.38 3.76 -0.79
CA ARG A 234 -16.80 3.55 -0.44
C ARG A 234 -17.26 2.12 -0.61
N TYR A 235 -18.43 1.84 -0.05
CA TYR A 235 -19.25 0.70 -0.44
C TYR A 235 -19.84 0.91 -1.84
N ILE A 236 -19.97 -0.19 -2.57
CA ILE A 236 -20.54 -0.25 -3.91
C ILE A 236 -21.75 -1.19 -3.86
N ASP A 237 -22.91 -0.66 -4.20
CA ASP A 237 -24.20 -1.33 -4.04
C ASP A 237 -24.54 -2.20 -5.25
N THR A 238 -24.10 -1.79 -6.44
CA THR A 238 -24.45 -2.44 -7.69
C THR A 238 -23.24 -2.73 -8.58
N ASP A 239 -23.34 -3.79 -9.38
CA ASP A 239 -22.27 -4.14 -10.34
C ASP A 239 -22.04 -3.03 -11.38
N ALA A 240 -23.10 -2.27 -11.71
CA ALA A 240 -23.02 -1.12 -12.61
C ALA A 240 -22.18 0.04 -12.03
N GLU A 241 -22.19 0.22 -10.71
CA GLU A 241 -21.36 1.21 -10.03
C GLU A 241 -19.88 0.87 -10.07
N VAL A 242 -19.48 -0.40 -10.20
CA VAL A 242 -18.07 -0.79 -10.40
C VAL A 242 -17.55 -0.20 -11.71
N ALA A 243 -18.33 -0.31 -12.80
CA ALA A 243 -17.95 0.28 -14.07
C ALA A 243 -17.88 1.81 -14.00
N ALA A 244 -18.82 2.45 -13.28
CA ALA A 244 -18.80 3.90 -13.09
C ALA A 244 -17.60 4.36 -12.26
N ASP A 245 -17.24 3.61 -11.21
CA ASP A 245 -16.07 3.88 -10.35
C ASP A 245 -14.77 3.81 -11.15
N LEU A 246 -14.56 2.73 -11.91
CA LEU A 246 -13.36 2.58 -12.75
C LEU A 246 -13.24 3.70 -13.80
N ARG A 247 -14.35 4.13 -14.41
CA ARG A 247 -14.36 5.28 -15.33
C ARG A 247 -14.00 6.58 -14.61
N ALA A 248 -14.53 6.80 -13.41
CA ALA A 248 -14.20 7.98 -12.60
C ALA A 248 -12.71 8.02 -12.22
N LEU A 249 -12.07 6.86 -12.10
CA LEU A 249 -10.64 6.70 -11.88
C LEU A 249 -9.81 6.77 -13.18
N GLY A 250 -10.42 7.13 -14.31
CA GLY A 250 -9.73 7.35 -15.58
C GLY A 250 -9.49 6.09 -16.42
N LEU A 251 -10.11 4.95 -16.08
CA LEU A 251 -9.95 3.70 -16.83
C LEU A 251 -11.00 3.57 -17.95
N PRO A 252 -10.59 3.34 -19.22
CA PRO A 252 -11.50 3.22 -20.35
C PRO A 252 -12.11 1.81 -20.44
N VAL A 253 -12.93 1.43 -19.45
CA VAL A 253 -13.54 0.09 -19.34
C VAL A 253 -14.40 -0.30 -20.54
N ASP A 254 -14.90 0.67 -21.30
CA ASP A 254 -15.68 0.42 -22.53
C ASP A 254 -14.85 -0.26 -23.64
N ARG A 255 -13.51 -0.26 -23.53
CA ARG A 255 -12.61 -1.02 -24.43
C ARG A 255 -12.56 -2.52 -24.13
N ALA A 256 -13.10 -2.95 -22.98
CA ALA A 256 -13.18 -4.35 -22.60
C ALA A 256 -14.52 -4.60 -21.87
N PRO A 257 -15.64 -4.74 -22.60
CA PRO A 257 -16.99 -4.77 -22.02
C PRO A 257 -17.21 -5.93 -21.04
N ASP A 258 -16.52 -7.05 -21.25
CA ASP A 258 -16.62 -8.24 -20.37
C ASP A 258 -15.81 -8.09 -19.07
N PHE A 259 -14.93 -7.09 -18.96
CA PHE A 259 -14.03 -6.94 -17.81
C PHE A 259 -14.79 -6.77 -16.49
N VAL A 260 -15.76 -5.85 -16.44
CA VAL A 260 -16.48 -5.58 -15.18
C VAL A 260 -17.35 -6.77 -14.76
N PRO A 261 -18.15 -7.41 -15.65
CA PRO A 261 -18.84 -8.65 -15.32
C PRO A 261 -17.92 -9.76 -14.79
N ASP A 262 -16.75 -9.94 -15.41
CA ASP A 262 -15.80 -10.97 -15.02
C ASP A 262 -15.10 -10.65 -13.69
N LEU A 263 -14.77 -9.37 -13.45
CA LEU A 263 -14.23 -8.85 -12.20
C LEU A 263 -15.21 -9.09 -11.05
N VAL A 264 -16.49 -8.73 -11.23
CA VAL A 264 -17.52 -8.94 -10.20
C VAL A 264 -17.72 -10.44 -9.95
N ARG A 265 -17.76 -11.25 -11.00
CA ARG A 265 -17.89 -12.72 -10.86
C ARG A 265 -16.72 -13.31 -10.08
N TRP A 266 -15.51 -12.79 -10.30
CA TRP A 266 -14.35 -13.14 -9.50
C TRP A 266 -14.57 -12.77 -8.03
N LEU A 267 -14.90 -11.52 -7.72
CA LEU A 267 -15.05 -11.02 -6.34
C LEU A 267 -16.13 -11.76 -5.55
N ARG A 268 -17.27 -12.04 -6.17
CA ARG A 268 -18.43 -12.70 -5.52
C ARG A 268 -18.23 -14.19 -5.26
N ARG A 269 -17.18 -14.82 -5.81
CA ARG A 269 -16.95 -16.26 -5.63
C ARG A 269 -16.38 -16.54 -4.23
N PRO A 270 -17.02 -17.38 -3.38
CA PRO A 270 -16.53 -17.68 -2.05
C PRO A 270 -15.13 -18.32 -2.06
N VAL A 271 -14.25 -17.93 -1.16
CA VAL A 271 -12.91 -18.55 -1.01
C VAL A 271 -13.02 -20.04 -0.69
N ALA A 272 -14.00 -20.44 0.14
CA ALA A 272 -14.24 -21.83 0.51
C ALA A 272 -14.70 -22.74 -0.65
N SER A 273 -15.11 -22.15 -1.78
CA SER A 273 -15.60 -22.90 -2.95
C SER A 273 -14.49 -23.33 -3.93
N ASP A 274 -13.22 -23.15 -3.55
CA ASP A 274 -12.09 -23.35 -4.45
C ASP A 274 -11.45 -24.75 -4.39
N ARG A 275 -11.40 -25.37 -5.57
CA ARG A 275 -10.22 -26.12 -6.02
C ARG A 275 -9.11 -25.10 -6.38
N PRO A 276 -7.82 -25.49 -6.54
CA PRO A 276 -6.78 -24.55 -6.95
C PRO A 276 -7.27 -23.67 -8.10
N LEU A 277 -7.10 -22.35 -7.96
CA LEU A 277 -7.55 -21.37 -8.93
C LEU A 277 -7.18 -21.82 -10.34
N SER A 278 -8.16 -21.90 -11.25
CA SER A 278 -7.85 -22.16 -12.65
C SER A 278 -6.98 -21.00 -13.15
N PRO A 279 -5.74 -21.26 -13.60
CA PRO A 279 -4.86 -20.19 -14.10
C PRO A 279 -5.52 -19.39 -15.24
N ALA A 280 -6.40 -20.03 -16.03
CA ALA A 280 -7.13 -19.40 -17.12
C ALA A 280 -8.01 -18.23 -16.66
N THR A 281 -8.75 -18.38 -15.55
CA THR A 281 -9.69 -17.35 -15.07
C THR A 281 -8.98 -16.06 -14.66
N VAL A 282 -7.83 -16.17 -13.99
CA VAL A 282 -7.03 -14.99 -13.62
C VAL A 282 -6.35 -14.40 -14.86
N THR A 283 -5.86 -15.24 -15.76
CA THR A 283 -5.19 -14.82 -17.00
C THR A 283 -6.11 -13.99 -17.90
N ASP A 284 -7.37 -14.41 -18.07
CA ASP A 284 -8.34 -13.69 -18.91
C ASP A 284 -8.67 -12.31 -18.31
N LEU A 285 -8.84 -12.24 -16.99
CA LEU A 285 -9.12 -11.00 -16.27
C LEU A 285 -7.94 -10.02 -16.34
N VAL A 286 -6.70 -10.53 -16.17
CA VAL A 286 -5.47 -9.72 -16.34
C VAL A 286 -5.34 -9.24 -17.79
N SER A 287 -5.59 -10.09 -18.77
CA SER A 287 -5.50 -9.73 -20.19
C SER A 287 -6.49 -8.62 -20.56
N ALA A 288 -7.68 -8.62 -19.97
CA ALA A 288 -8.66 -7.54 -20.12
C ALA A 288 -8.21 -6.25 -19.42
N ALA A 289 -7.68 -6.34 -18.20
CA ALA A 289 -7.12 -5.21 -17.47
C ALA A 289 -5.94 -4.58 -18.20
N ASP A 290 -5.06 -5.37 -18.82
CA ASP A 290 -3.92 -4.87 -19.61
C ASP A 290 -4.40 -4.01 -20.78
N ARG A 291 -5.45 -4.44 -21.51
CA ARG A 291 -6.04 -3.64 -22.61
C ARG A 291 -6.60 -2.31 -22.12
N ILE A 292 -7.23 -2.30 -20.95
CA ILE A 292 -7.77 -1.07 -20.33
C ILE A 292 -6.63 -0.16 -19.87
N TRP A 293 -5.62 -0.73 -19.21
CA TRP A 293 -4.49 0.03 -18.67
C TRP A 293 -3.62 0.65 -19.77
N LEU A 294 -3.23 -0.13 -20.78
CA LEU A 294 -2.41 0.34 -21.91
C LEU A 294 -3.10 1.45 -22.72
N ALA A 295 -4.42 1.57 -22.61
CA ALA A 295 -5.18 2.66 -23.21
C ALA A 295 -5.09 3.99 -22.45
N THR A 296 -4.48 4.01 -21.26
CA THR A 296 -4.28 5.20 -20.43
C THR A 296 -2.86 5.78 -20.50
N LEU A 297 -1.93 5.05 -21.12
CA LEU A 297 -0.57 5.49 -21.44
C LEU A 297 -0.58 6.38 -22.70
#